data_AF-A0A1B2DDD8-F1
#
_entry.id   AF-A0A1B2DDD8-F1
#
_cell.length_a   1.000
_cell.length_b   1.000
_cell.length_c   1.000
_cell.angle_alpha   90.00
_cell.angle_beta   90.00
_cell.angle_gamma   90.00
#
_symmetry.space_group_name_H-M   'P 1'
#
loop_
_entity.id
_entity.type
_entity.pdbx_description
1 polymer ?
#
loop_
_entity_poly.entity_id
_entity_poly.type
_entity_poly.pdbx_seq_one_letter_code
_entity_poly.pdbx_strand_id
1 'polypeptide(L)'
;MVTSSQVSGYSTQCTELIRSAQACSSEMSQSIKGMTSYWNEMGQAQFAAECQSWIKAMNEVQRQLSQVQTSLNQYSNQLKQEELAKEREAARQREQEAAARNAAKSSTTVKAK
;
A
#
# COMPACT_ATOMS: atom_id res chain seq x y z
N MET A 1 0.07 10.65 14.03
CA MET A 1 -0.74 9.46 13.65
C MET A 1 -0.55 9.23 12.18
N VAL A 2 -0.43 7.97 11.77
CA VAL A 2 -0.42 7.59 10.35
C VAL A 2 -1.86 7.55 9.85
N THR A 3 -2.14 8.16 8.70
CA THR A 3 -3.49 8.17 8.10
C THR A 3 -3.67 7.06 7.06
N SER A 4 -4.92 6.69 6.77
CA SER A 4 -5.23 5.77 5.67
C SER A 4 -4.62 6.21 4.33
N SER A 5 -4.63 7.51 4.04
CA SER A 5 -4.04 8.09 2.82
C SER A 5 -2.52 7.90 2.74
N GLN A 6 -1.80 8.05 3.86
CA GLN A 6 -0.36 7.82 3.91
C GLN A 6 -0.01 6.34 3.66
N VAL A 7 -0.76 5.40 4.25
CA VAL A 7 -0.55 3.97 4.03
C VAL A 7 -0.86 3.56 2.59
N SER A 8 -1.93 4.12 2.01
CA SER A 8 -2.24 3.94 0.59
C SER A 8 -1.09 4.41 -0.32
N GLY A 9 -0.44 5.53 0.05
CA GLY A 9 0.76 6.03 -0.64
C GLY A 9 1.90 5.01 -0.67
N TYR A 10 2.17 4.32 0.44
CA TYR A 10 3.18 3.25 0.48
C TYR A 10 2.82 2.05 -0.41
N SER A 11 1.53 1.69 -0.47
CA SER A 11 1.07 0.62 -1.37
C SER A 11 1.34 0.96 -2.84
N THR A 12 1.14 2.22 -3.24
CA THR A 12 1.47 2.70 -4.59
C THR A 12 2.97 2.62 -4.87
N GLN A 13 3.82 2.94 -3.88
CA GLN A 13 5.27 2.78 -4.02
C GLN A 13 5.67 1.31 -4.21
N CYS A 14 5.00 0.38 -3.53
CA CYS A 14 5.20 -1.06 -3.78
C CYS A 14 4.84 -1.45 -5.22
N THR A 15 3.77 -0.88 -5.81
CA THR A 15 3.42 -1.11 -7.23
C THR A 15 4.58 -0.75 -8.16
N GLU A 16 5.19 0.43 -7.98
CA GLU A 16 6.31 0.87 -8.81
C GLU A 16 7.52 -0.04 -8.65
N LEU A 17 7.85 -0.45 -7.42
CA LEU A 17 8.94 -1.38 -7.16
C LEU A 17 8.70 -2.75 -7.81
N ILE A 18 7.48 -3.29 -7.74
CA ILE A 18 7.11 -4.55 -8.40
C ILE A 18 7.29 -4.42 -9.91
N ARG A 19 6.82 -3.32 -10.51
CA ARG A 19 6.95 -3.05 -11.95
C ARG A 19 8.42 -2.97 -12.37
N SER A 20 9.24 -2.25 -11.62
CA SER A 20 10.69 -2.16 -11.87
C SER A 20 11.38 -3.51 -11.74
N ALA A 21 11.02 -4.31 -10.72
CA ALA A 21 11.57 -5.66 -10.55
C ALA A 21 11.17 -6.60 -11.70
N GLN A 22 9.94 -6.47 -12.23
CA GLN A 22 9.48 -7.24 -13.40
C GLN A 22 10.20 -6.84 -14.67
N ALA A 23 10.36 -5.54 -14.92
CA ALA A 23 11.11 -5.04 -16.06
C ALA A 23 12.57 -5.54 -16.04
N CYS A 24 13.25 -5.40 -14.91
CA CYS A 24 14.63 -5.85 -14.73
C CYS A 24 14.78 -7.37 -14.96
N SER A 25 13.86 -8.17 -14.39
CA SER A 25 13.86 -9.63 -14.58
C SER A 25 13.64 -10.03 -16.05
N SER A 26 12.73 -9.33 -16.75
CA SER A 26 12.45 -9.54 -18.16
C SER A 26 13.65 -9.18 -19.05
N GLU A 27 14.24 -8.00 -18.84
CA GLU A 27 15.42 -7.54 -19.58
C GLU A 27 16.58 -8.52 -19.43
N MET A 28 16.91 -8.92 -18.21
CA MET A 28 17.97 -9.90 -17.96
C MET A 28 17.66 -11.23 -18.66
N SER A 29 16.42 -11.72 -18.56
CA SER A 29 15.99 -12.97 -19.22
C SER A 29 16.17 -12.91 -20.75
N GLN A 30 15.93 -11.75 -21.36
CA GLN A 30 16.17 -11.53 -22.79
C GLN A 30 17.67 -11.47 -23.11
N SER A 31 18.46 -10.76 -22.30
CA SER A 31 19.91 -10.66 -22.46
C SER A 31 20.59 -12.03 -22.40
N ILE A 32 20.18 -12.90 -21.47
CA ILE A 32 20.70 -14.27 -21.35
C ILE A 32 20.45 -15.07 -22.63
N LYS A 33 19.23 -15.02 -23.17
CA LYS A 33 18.87 -15.68 -24.44
C LYS A 33 19.68 -15.15 -25.63
N GLY A 34 20.01 -13.86 -25.62
CA GLY A 34 20.85 -13.24 -26.65
C GLY A 34 22.33 -13.64 -26.54
N MET A 35 22.83 -13.87 -25.33
CA MET A 35 24.23 -14.19 -25.07
C MET A 35 24.56 -15.68 -25.20
N THR A 36 23.56 -16.58 -25.19
CA THR A 36 23.79 -18.03 -25.28
C THR A 36 24.55 -18.48 -26.53
N SER A 37 24.56 -17.71 -27.62
CA SER A 37 25.34 -17.99 -28.84
C SER A 37 26.79 -17.46 -28.81
N TYR A 38 27.11 -16.56 -27.88
CA TYR A 38 28.42 -15.89 -27.81
C TYR A 38 29.43 -16.65 -26.93
N TRP A 39 28.93 -17.38 -25.93
CA TRP A 39 29.75 -18.15 -25.00
C TRP A 39 29.85 -19.62 -25.44
N ASN A 40 30.79 -19.92 -26.34
CA ASN A 40 31.14 -21.29 -26.69
C ASN A 40 32.09 -21.87 -25.64
N GLU A 41 31.59 -22.85 -24.89
CA GLU A 41 32.34 -23.92 -24.20
C GLU A 41 32.97 -23.65 -22.82
N MET A 42 33.47 -22.46 -22.46
CA MET A 42 33.92 -22.17 -21.08
C MET A 42 33.08 -21.08 -20.39
N GLY A 43 32.51 -21.41 -19.23
CA GLY A 43 31.76 -20.48 -18.38
C GLY A 43 30.26 -20.33 -18.70
N GLN A 44 29.78 -20.81 -19.85
CA GLN A 44 28.36 -20.70 -20.23
C GLN A 44 27.41 -21.36 -19.23
N ALA A 45 27.72 -22.58 -18.78
CA ALA A 45 26.89 -23.30 -17.81
C ALA A 45 26.86 -22.60 -16.45
N GLN A 46 28.00 -22.07 -16.00
CA GLN A 46 28.08 -21.33 -14.74
C GLN A 46 27.33 -20.00 -14.84
N PHE A 47 27.55 -19.23 -15.91
CA PHE A 47 26.83 -17.98 -16.16
C PHE A 47 25.32 -18.21 -16.25
N ALA A 48 24.87 -19.23 -16.99
CA ALA A 48 23.46 -19.58 -17.07
C ALA A 48 22.88 -19.94 -15.69
N ALA A 49 23.62 -20.68 -14.85
CA ALA A 49 23.20 -21.01 -13.50
C ALA A 49 23.12 -19.78 -12.58
N GLU A 50 24.11 -18.88 -12.64
CA GLU A 50 24.11 -17.61 -11.89
C GLU A 50 22.94 -16.72 -12.30
N CYS A 51 22.71 -16.59 -13.60
CA CYS A 51 21.58 -15.89 -14.17
C CYS A 51 20.23 -16.47 -13.73
N GLN A 52 20.07 -17.80 -13.75
CA GLN A 52 18.86 -18.45 -13.24
C GLN A 52 18.66 -18.23 -11.73
N SER A 53 19.74 -18.26 -10.96
CA SER A 53 19.72 -17.96 -9.52
C SER A 53 19.24 -16.53 -9.27
N TRP A 54 19.78 -15.57 -10.02
CA TRP A 54 19.38 -14.17 -9.96
C TRP A 54 17.89 -13.98 -10.34
N ILE A 55 17.40 -14.64 -11.41
CA ILE A 55 15.98 -14.58 -11.79
C ILE A 55 15.09 -15.12 -10.67
N LYS A 56 15.47 -16.24 -10.03
CA LYS A 56 14.73 -16.79 -8.89
C LYS A 56 14.68 -15.82 -7.71
N ALA A 57 15.81 -15.19 -7.37
CA ALA A 57 15.88 -14.19 -6.31
C ALA A 57 14.98 -12.97 -6.62
N MET A 58 14.97 -12.49 -7.87
CA MET A 58 14.10 -11.39 -8.29
C MET A 58 12.61 -11.74 -8.22
N ASN A 59 12.23 -12.96 -8.61
CA ASN A 59 10.85 -13.42 -8.49
C ASN A 59 10.41 -13.52 -7.02
N GLU A 60 11.32 -13.92 -6.13
CA GLU A 60 11.06 -13.94 -4.69
C GLU A 60 10.88 -12.52 -4.12
N VAL A 61 11.70 -11.56 -4.53
CA VAL A 61 11.53 -10.14 -4.16
C VAL A 61 10.18 -9.61 -4.62
N GLN A 62 9.77 -9.90 -5.86
CA GLN A 62 8.44 -9.52 -6.35
C GLN A 62 7.33 -10.10 -5.50
N ARG A 63 7.42 -11.39 -5.13
CA ARG A 63 6.45 -12.06 -4.26
C ARG A 63 6.34 -11.37 -2.90
N GLN A 64 7.48 -11.04 -2.28
CA GLN A 64 7.52 -10.35 -1.00
C GLN A 64 6.93 -8.93 -1.09
N LEU A 65 7.26 -8.18 -2.15
CA LEU A 65 6.68 -6.86 -2.38
C LEU A 65 5.17 -6.93 -2.56
N SER A 66 4.65 -7.92 -3.29
CA SER A 66 3.20 -8.12 -3.44
C SER A 66 2.53 -8.43 -2.09
N GLN A 67 3.16 -9.22 -1.22
CA GLN A 67 2.64 -9.50 0.12
C GLN A 67 2.61 -8.26 1.00
N VAL A 68 3.66 -7.44 0.97
CA VAL A 68 3.70 -6.15 1.68
C VAL A 68 2.60 -5.24 1.14
N GLN A 69 2.44 -5.15 -0.18
CA GLN A 69 1.39 -4.35 -0.81
C GLN A 69 -0.02 -4.79 -0.37
N THR A 70 -0.31 -6.10 -0.36
CA THR A 70 -1.59 -6.63 0.13
C THR A 70 -1.83 -6.23 1.59
N SER A 71 -0.79 -6.35 2.44
CA SER A 71 -0.88 -5.99 3.86
C SER A 71 -1.13 -4.49 4.05
N LEU A 72 -0.45 -3.64 3.28
CA LEU A 72 -0.65 -2.19 3.28
C LEU A 72 -2.07 -1.81 2.84
N ASN A 73 -2.59 -2.46 1.80
CA ASN A 73 -3.96 -2.21 1.34
C ASN A 73 -5.00 -2.61 2.39
N GLN A 74 -4.83 -3.76 3.04
CA GLN A 74 -5.71 -4.20 4.13
C GLN A 74 -5.66 -3.21 5.30
N TYR A 75 -4.47 -2.81 5.72
CA TYR A 75 -4.28 -1.88 6.82
C TYR A 75 -4.81 -0.48 6.50
N SER A 76 -4.60 0.02 5.28
CA SER A 76 -5.16 1.29 4.80
C SER A 76 -6.69 1.28 4.86
N ASN A 77 -7.32 0.20 4.41
CA ASN A 77 -8.76 0.04 4.47
C ASN A 77 -9.28 0.00 5.91
N GLN A 78 -8.59 -0.70 6.80
CA GLN A 78 -8.93 -0.72 8.22
C GLN A 78 -8.87 0.68 8.83
N LEU A 79 -7.76 1.41 8.63
CA LEU A 79 -7.62 2.79 9.12
C LEU A 79 -8.72 3.70 8.58
N LYS A 80 -9.08 3.57 7.30
CA LYS A 80 -10.16 4.36 6.70
C LYS A 80 -11.51 4.11 7.39
N GLN A 81 -11.80 2.87 7.77
CA GLN A 81 -13.03 2.55 8.52
C GLN A 81 -12.99 3.15 9.93
N GLU A 82 -11.85 3.09 10.61
CA GLU A 82 -11.66 3.68 11.94
C GLU A 82 -11.78 5.21 11.92
N GLU A 83 -11.19 5.86 10.91
CA GLU A 83 -11.28 7.32 10.67
C GLU A 83 -12.74 7.74 10.45
N LEU A 84 -13.48 7.02 9.59
CA LEU A 84 -14.91 7.27 9.36
C LEU A 84 -15.78 7.06 10.60
N ALA A 85 -15.46 6.04 11.41
CA ALA A 85 -16.19 5.79 12.65
C ALA A 85 -16.02 6.95 13.65
N LYS A 86 -14.79 7.45 13.81
CA LYS A 86 -14.49 8.62 14.66
C LYS A 86 -15.18 9.88 14.15
N GLU A 87 -15.19 10.10 12.84
CA GLU A 87 -15.86 11.26 12.26
C GLU A 87 -17.38 11.23 12.50
N ARG A 88 -18.01 10.07 12.32
CA ARG A 88 -19.46 9.88 12.60
C ARG A 88 -19.79 10.10 14.08
N GLU A 89 -18.93 9.64 14.99
CA GLU A 89 -19.11 9.86 16.42
C GLU A 89 -18.98 11.34 16.77
N ALA A 90 -17.96 12.02 16.25
CA ALA A 90 -17.77 13.47 16.43
C ALA A 90 -18.92 14.30 15.82
N ALA A 91 -19.53 13.83 14.72
CA ALA A 91 -20.70 14.47 14.14
C ALA A 91 -21.93 14.33 15.05
N ARG A 92 -22.19 13.13 15.59
CA ARG A 92 -23.28 12.89 16.54
C ARG A 92 -23.14 13.71 17.83
N GLN A 93 -21.92 13.81 18.37
CA GLN A 93 -21.65 14.65 19.54
C GLN A 93 -21.92 16.13 19.25
N ARG A 94 -21.45 16.65 18.11
CA ARG A 94 -21.71 18.04 17.70
C ARG A 94 -23.21 18.32 17.54
N GLU A 95 -23.98 17.39 16.99
CA GLU A 95 -25.43 17.53 16.84
C GLU A 95 -26.15 17.52 18.20
N GLN A 96 -25.76 16.61 19.11
CA GLN A 96 -26.30 16.58 20.48
C GLN A 96 -25.98 17.85 21.27
N GLU A 97 -24.75 18.37 21.17
CA GLU A 97 -24.36 19.62 21.81
C GLU A 97 -25.13 20.81 21.24
N ALA A 98 -25.34 20.86 19.92
CA ALA A 98 -26.15 21.89 19.28
C ALA A 98 -27.61 21.83 19.74
N ALA A 99 -28.19 20.63 19.82
CA ALA A 99 -29.55 20.41 20.32
C ALA A 99 -29.69 20.81 21.80
N ALA A 100 -28.74 20.42 22.65
CA ALA A 100 -28.72 20.78 24.07
C ALA A 100 -28.58 22.30 24.28
N ARG A 101 -27.73 22.98 23.49
CA ARG A 101 -27.59 24.44 23.52
C ARG A 101 -28.88 25.15 23.11
N ASN A 102 -29.58 24.64 22.10
CA ASN A 102 -30.85 25.22 21.65
C ASN A 102 -31.98 25.01 22.69
N ALA A 103 -32.03 23.85 23.35
CA ALA A 103 -32.97 23.58 24.43
C ALA A 103 -32.72 24.42 25.69
N ALA A 104 -31.45 24.67 26.05
CA ALA A 104 -31.10 25.53 27.17
C ALA A 104 -31.53 27.01 26.94
N LYS A 105 -31.45 27.48 25.69
CA LYS A 105 -31.89 28.83 25.30
C LYS A 105 -33.40 29.00 25.35
N SER A 106 -34.18 28.01 24.94
CA SER A 106 -35.66 28.08 25.00
C SER A 106 -36.20 27.98 26.43
N SER A 107 -35.53 27.22 27.32
CA SER A 107 -35.92 27.11 28.74
C SER A 107 -35.73 28.41 29.53
N THR A 108 -34.69 29.21 29.22
CA THR A 108 -34.39 30.45 29.94
C THR A 108 -35.43 31.55 29.68
N THR A 109 -36.01 31.58 28.48
CA THR A 109 -36.98 32.61 28.07
C THR A 109 -38.36 32.45 28.72
N VAL A 110 -38.73 31.26 29.19
CA VAL A 110 -40.07 31.00 29.75
C VAL A 110 -40.20 31.43 31.22
N LYS A 111 -39.09 31.60 31.95
CA LYS A 111 -39.09 31.98 33.39
C LYS A 111 -39.10 33.49 33.67
N ALA A 112 -39.13 34.34 32.65
CA ALA A 112 -38.99 35.79 32.81
C ALA A 112 -40.32 36.59 32.72
N LYS A 113 -41.46 35.99 33.06
CA LYS A 113 -42.77 36.65 32.97
C LYS A 113 -43.51 36.68 34.30
#